data_AF-A0AAD1XW34-F1
#
_entry.id   AF-A0AAD1XW34-F1
#
_cell.length_a   1.000
_cell.length_b   1.000
_cell.length_c   1.000
_cell.angle_alpha   90.00
_cell.angle_beta   90.00
_cell.angle_gamma   90.00
#
_symmetry.space_group_name_H-M   'P 1'
#
loop_
_entity.id
_entity.type
_entity.pdbx_description
1 polymer ?
#
loop_
_entity_poly.entity_id
_entity_poly.type
_entity_poly.pdbx_seq_one_letter_code
_entity_poly.pdbx_strand_id
1 'polypeptide(L)'
;MKLVIVLVLAFGLAACVPPIPGSPDGFVFSSPSNKLARLDIYEDLLCPDCKNFEPAFKNFLNTYKVDGDVPITDLVEVVIHLFPLPYHHHAFYPAQLGAFIADKNQNHTEYFQFSDWIFDHQEEFNAGSVELNEPQVKAKLCAEASADLSFLNEQECLDEFNSNAHNTDARISWKIAAYYGVSETPTTFLNGVQVDSPLTTQGWIDLVVPYVKSENTSS
;
A
#
# COMPACT_ATOMS: atom_id res chain seq x y z
N MET A 1 23.82 0.11 59.66
CA MET A 1 23.03 -0.74 58.75
C MET A 1 22.53 0.16 57.62
N LYS A 2 23.22 0.18 56.47
CA LYS A 2 22.80 0.98 55.30
C LYS A 2 21.92 0.10 54.43
N LEU A 3 20.62 0.41 54.38
CA LEU A 3 19.64 -0.30 53.57
C LEU A 3 19.89 0.06 52.10
N VAL A 4 20.45 -0.86 51.32
CA VAL A 4 20.58 -0.73 49.87
C VAL A 4 19.25 -1.20 49.28
N ILE A 5 18.43 -0.25 48.83
CA ILE A 5 17.22 -0.55 48.06
C ILE A 5 17.68 -0.76 46.60
N VAL A 6 17.73 -2.02 46.17
CA VAL A 6 17.89 -2.37 44.75
C VAL A 6 16.51 -2.23 44.10
N LEU A 7 16.31 -1.16 43.35
CA LEU A 7 15.10 -0.96 42.55
C LEU A 7 15.22 -1.86 41.31
N VAL A 8 14.58 -3.03 41.34
CA VAL A 8 14.42 -3.88 40.16
C VAL A 8 13.34 -3.25 39.29
N LEU A 9 13.74 -2.40 38.34
CA LEU A 9 12.90 -1.98 37.22
C LEU A 9 12.65 -3.21 36.33
N ALA A 10 11.61 -3.97 36.64
CA ALA A 10 11.02 -4.89 35.70
C ALA A 10 10.35 -4.05 34.60
N PHE A 11 11.13 -3.65 33.59
CA PHE A 11 10.59 -3.22 32.32
C PHE A 11 9.85 -4.43 31.73
N GLY A 12 8.53 -4.46 31.91
CA GLY A 12 7.69 -5.33 31.11
C GLY A 12 7.88 -4.93 29.65
N LEU A 13 8.66 -5.71 28.91
CA LEU A 13 8.67 -5.67 27.45
C LEU A 13 7.28 -6.13 27.00
N ALA A 14 6.32 -5.22 26.97
CA ALA A 14 5.14 -5.40 26.15
C ALA A 14 5.67 -5.47 24.72
N ALA A 15 5.81 -6.68 24.19
CA ALA A 15 6.24 -6.87 22.82
C ALA A 15 5.22 -6.14 21.93
N CYS A 16 5.68 -5.10 21.23
CA CYS A 16 4.88 -4.34 20.28
C CYS A 16 4.72 -5.18 19.00
N VAL A 17 4.07 -6.34 19.13
CA VAL A 17 3.79 -7.22 17.99
C VAL A 17 2.41 -6.84 17.46
N PRO A 18 2.27 -6.58 16.15
CA PRO A 18 0.96 -6.35 15.56
C PRO A 18 0.03 -7.56 15.79
N PRO A 19 -1.30 -7.38 15.83
CA PRO A 19 -2.21 -8.51 15.80
C PRO A 19 -1.98 -9.34 14.53
N ILE A 20 -2.14 -10.65 14.63
CA ILE A 20 -2.00 -11.55 13.49
C ILE A 20 -3.29 -11.43 12.64
N PRO A 21 -3.20 -11.00 11.36
CA PRO A 21 -4.36 -10.93 10.49
C PRO A 21 -4.85 -12.33 10.12
N GLY A 22 -6.12 -12.44 9.71
CA GLY A 22 -6.71 -13.72 9.27
C GLY A 22 -6.12 -14.26 7.96
N SER A 23 -5.48 -13.40 7.17
CA SER A 23 -4.80 -13.68 5.91
C SER A 23 -3.52 -12.84 5.82
N PRO A 24 -2.57 -13.16 4.91
CA PRO A 24 -1.46 -12.27 4.62
C PRO A 24 -1.94 -10.84 4.33
N ASP A 25 -1.18 -9.86 4.81
CA ASP A 25 -1.49 -8.44 4.66
C ASP A 25 -1.32 -7.96 3.20
N GLY A 26 -2.02 -6.88 2.85
CA GLY A 26 -2.02 -6.29 1.52
C GLY A 26 -2.96 -6.98 0.54
N PHE A 27 -3.23 -6.32 -0.58
CA PHE A 27 -4.01 -6.90 -1.68
C PHE A 27 -3.08 -7.29 -2.83
N VAL A 28 -3.39 -8.44 -3.43
CA VAL A 28 -2.50 -9.13 -4.36
C VAL A 28 -2.82 -8.73 -5.79
N PHE A 29 -2.07 -7.78 -6.34
CA PHE A 29 -2.26 -7.30 -7.71
C PHE A 29 -1.99 -8.39 -8.77
N SER A 30 -0.93 -9.16 -8.57
CA SER A 30 -0.61 -10.34 -9.38
C SER A 30 -0.03 -11.43 -8.49
N SER A 31 -0.41 -12.69 -8.71
CA SER A 31 0.22 -13.84 -8.04
C SER A 31 0.22 -15.06 -8.95
N PRO A 32 1.17 -15.12 -9.90
CA PRO A 32 1.31 -16.28 -10.76
C PRO A 32 1.75 -17.50 -9.95
N SER A 33 1.23 -18.67 -10.29
CA SER A 33 1.53 -19.93 -9.58
C SER A 33 3.02 -20.29 -9.61
N ASN A 34 3.73 -19.87 -10.66
CA ASN A 34 5.16 -20.07 -10.85
C ASN A 34 5.98 -18.79 -10.61
N LYS A 35 5.52 -17.90 -9.70
CA LYS A 35 6.26 -16.70 -9.33
C LYS A 35 7.72 -17.00 -8.98
N LEU A 36 8.63 -16.21 -9.54
CA LEU A 36 10.07 -16.27 -9.32
C LEU A 36 10.54 -15.17 -8.37
N ALA A 37 9.77 -14.07 -8.27
CA ALA A 37 10.02 -12.98 -7.35
C ALA A 37 8.70 -12.46 -6.76
N ARG A 38 8.82 -11.74 -5.64
CA ARG A 38 7.74 -11.00 -4.99
C ARG A 38 8.15 -9.54 -4.78
N LEU A 39 7.25 -8.63 -5.11
CA LEU A 39 7.30 -7.22 -4.77
C LEU A 39 6.22 -6.91 -3.73
N ASP A 40 6.64 -6.34 -2.60
CA ASP A 40 5.73 -5.70 -1.64
C ASP A 40 5.91 -4.19 -1.77
N ILE A 41 4.83 -3.50 -2.14
CA ILE A 41 4.80 -2.05 -2.34
C ILE A 41 3.99 -1.41 -1.23
N TYR A 42 4.64 -0.61 -0.39
CA TYR A 42 3.97 0.19 0.64
C TYR A 42 3.75 1.59 0.11
N GLU A 43 2.49 2.03 0.07
CA GLU A 43 2.13 3.32 -0.49
C GLU A 43 1.10 4.09 0.34
N ASP A 44 1.18 5.40 0.26
CA ASP A 44 0.23 6.34 0.83
C ASP A 44 -0.42 7.12 -0.31
N LEU A 45 -1.75 7.04 -0.40
CA LEU A 45 -2.52 7.70 -1.43
C LEU A 45 -2.48 9.23 -1.36
N LEU A 46 -1.96 9.82 -0.28
CA LEU A 46 -1.71 11.26 -0.16
C LEU A 46 -0.21 11.64 -0.21
N CYS A 47 0.68 10.69 -0.49
CA CYS A 47 2.11 10.97 -0.66
C CYS A 47 2.44 11.43 -2.10
N PRO A 48 3.10 12.60 -2.29
CA PRO A 48 3.54 13.06 -3.60
C PRO A 48 4.55 12.13 -4.28
N ASP A 49 5.43 11.47 -3.51
CA ASP A 49 6.40 10.51 -4.07
C ASP A 49 5.72 9.21 -4.52
N CYS A 50 4.63 8.80 -3.84
CA CYS A 50 3.76 7.72 -4.32
C CYS A 50 3.16 8.06 -5.69
N LYS A 51 2.64 9.28 -5.85
CA LYS A 51 2.15 9.79 -7.14
C LYS A 51 3.23 9.75 -8.23
N ASN A 52 4.47 10.09 -7.89
CA ASN A 52 5.55 10.19 -8.87
C ASN A 52 6.07 8.82 -9.35
N PHE A 53 6.11 7.79 -8.49
CA PHE A 53 6.65 6.47 -8.90
C PHE A 53 5.61 5.59 -9.62
N GLU A 54 4.32 5.69 -9.26
CA GLU A 54 3.30 4.76 -9.73
C GLU A 54 3.19 4.67 -11.26
N PRO A 55 3.28 5.78 -12.05
CA PRO A 55 3.24 5.69 -13.51
C PRO A 55 4.34 4.80 -14.10
N ALA A 56 5.56 4.91 -13.58
CA ALA A 56 6.70 4.11 -14.03
C ALA A 56 6.52 2.63 -13.68
N PHE A 57 5.98 2.35 -12.49
CA PHE A 57 5.68 1.01 -12.02
C PHE A 57 4.57 0.35 -12.83
N LYS A 58 3.44 1.03 -13.04
CA LYS A 58 2.34 0.55 -13.90
C LYS A 58 2.82 0.28 -15.32
N ASN A 59 3.63 1.17 -15.89
CA ASN A 59 4.19 0.97 -17.22
C ASN A 59 5.11 -0.27 -17.29
N PHE A 60 5.91 -0.52 -16.26
CA PHE A 60 6.71 -1.75 -16.16
C PHE A 60 5.82 -3.01 -16.15
N LEU A 61 4.80 -3.05 -15.28
CA LEU A 61 3.89 -4.19 -15.19
C LEU A 61 3.12 -4.43 -16.49
N ASN A 62 2.71 -3.37 -17.18
CA ASN A 62 1.86 -3.47 -18.38
C ASN A 62 2.63 -3.75 -19.66
N THR A 63 3.90 -3.34 -19.75
CA THR A 63 4.63 -3.35 -21.03
C THR A 63 5.82 -4.29 -21.07
N TYR A 64 6.41 -4.63 -19.93
CA TYR A 64 7.63 -5.44 -19.93
C TYR A 64 7.34 -6.92 -20.13
N LYS A 65 8.08 -7.52 -21.06
CA LYS A 65 8.08 -8.96 -21.33
C LYS A 65 9.48 -9.53 -21.17
N VAL A 66 9.62 -10.54 -20.32
CA VAL A 66 10.85 -11.31 -20.17
C VAL A 66 11.00 -12.20 -21.41
N ASP A 67 12.23 -12.24 -21.95
CA ASP A 67 12.61 -13.00 -23.15
C ASP A 67 11.73 -12.72 -24.39
N GLY A 68 11.08 -11.54 -24.42
CA GLY A 68 10.26 -11.06 -25.54
C GLY A 68 8.78 -11.45 -25.47
N ASP A 69 8.42 -12.51 -24.74
CA ASP A 69 7.08 -13.10 -24.84
C ASP A 69 6.34 -13.27 -23.50
N VAL A 70 7.04 -13.37 -22.37
CA VAL A 70 6.42 -13.66 -21.07
C VAL A 70 6.15 -12.35 -20.31
N PRO A 71 4.88 -11.96 -20.07
CA PRO A 71 4.56 -10.78 -19.27
C PRO A 71 5.23 -10.84 -17.91
N ILE A 72 5.76 -9.73 -17.42
CA ILE A 72 6.40 -9.70 -16.09
C ILE A 72 5.44 -10.10 -14.97
N THR A 73 4.15 -9.80 -15.12
CA THR A 73 3.08 -10.19 -14.20
C THR A 73 2.89 -11.70 -14.08
N ASP A 74 3.36 -12.49 -15.05
CA ASP A 74 3.31 -13.96 -15.02
C ASP A 74 4.49 -14.57 -14.24
N LEU A 75 5.47 -13.74 -13.84
CA LEU A 75 6.69 -14.16 -13.14
C LEU A 75 6.87 -13.50 -11.77
N VAL A 76 6.17 -12.40 -11.50
CA VAL A 76 6.32 -11.62 -10.26
C VAL A 76 4.99 -11.57 -9.54
N GLU A 77 4.99 -11.96 -8.26
CA GLU A 77 3.90 -11.62 -7.36
C GLU A 77 4.04 -10.16 -6.92
N VAL A 78 2.96 -9.40 -7.02
CA VAL A 78 2.90 -8.00 -6.61
C VAL A 78 1.83 -7.88 -5.55
N VAL A 79 2.21 -7.37 -4.38
CA VAL A 79 1.31 -7.09 -3.27
C VAL A 79 1.44 -5.63 -2.89
N ILE A 80 0.31 -4.95 -2.77
CA ILE A 80 0.24 -3.54 -2.38
C ILE A 80 -0.29 -3.45 -0.95
N HIS A 81 0.39 -2.65 -0.15
CA HIS A 81 0.11 -2.39 1.25
C HIS A 81 -0.16 -0.90 1.42
N LEU A 82 -1.35 -0.54 1.90
CA LEU A 82 -1.70 0.84 2.15
C LEU A 82 -1.12 1.26 3.51
N PHE A 83 -0.21 2.23 3.47
CA PHE A 83 0.50 2.75 4.64
C PHE A 83 0.31 4.27 4.74
N PRO A 84 -0.87 4.74 5.21
CA PRO A 84 -1.11 6.17 5.38
C PRO A 84 -0.14 6.76 6.41
N LEU A 85 0.67 7.73 6.00
CA LEU A 85 1.67 8.35 6.84
C LEU A 85 0.99 9.29 7.85
N PRO A 86 1.42 9.29 9.12
CA PRO A 86 0.73 10.02 10.19
C PRO A 86 0.81 11.54 10.05
N TYR A 87 1.65 12.05 9.14
CA TYR A 87 1.84 13.47 8.86
C TYR A 87 1.11 13.94 7.57
N HIS A 88 0.45 13.04 6.85
CA HIS A 88 -0.52 13.43 5.82
C HIS A 88 -1.92 13.48 6.43
N HIS A 89 -2.53 14.66 6.39
CA HIS A 89 -3.85 14.85 6.96
C HIS A 89 -4.85 13.91 6.28
N HIS A 90 -5.68 13.25 7.07
CA HIS A 90 -6.79 12.41 6.58
C HIS A 90 -6.40 11.22 5.69
N ALA A 91 -5.11 10.89 5.52
CA ALA A 91 -4.62 9.81 4.65
C ALA A 91 -5.21 8.43 4.95
N PHE A 92 -5.67 8.22 6.18
CA PHE A 92 -6.35 7.00 6.58
C PHE A 92 -7.64 6.73 5.79
N TYR A 93 -8.41 7.77 5.39
CA TYR A 93 -9.69 7.55 4.70
C TYR A 93 -9.51 7.13 3.23
N PRO A 94 -8.63 7.76 2.42
CA PRO A 94 -8.26 7.22 1.13
C PRO A 94 -7.68 5.81 1.22
N ALA A 95 -6.85 5.51 2.23
CA ALA A 95 -6.32 4.16 2.43
C ALA A 95 -7.44 3.13 2.70
N GLN A 96 -8.39 3.43 3.58
CA GLN A 96 -9.53 2.55 3.85
C GLN A 96 -10.37 2.33 2.57
N LEU A 97 -10.67 3.40 1.83
CA LEU A 97 -11.45 3.32 0.60
C LEU A 97 -10.71 2.57 -0.53
N GLY A 98 -9.41 2.76 -0.65
CA GLY A 98 -8.56 2.03 -1.60
C GLY A 98 -8.56 0.53 -1.33
N ALA A 99 -8.46 0.12 -0.05
CA ALA A 99 -8.56 -1.28 0.34
C ALA A 99 -9.92 -1.88 -0.02
N PHE A 100 -11.01 -1.15 0.24
CA PHE A 100 -12.36 -1.56 -0.14
C PHE A 100 -12.52 -1.76 -1.66
N ILE A 101 -12.01 -0.81 -2.46
CA ILE A 101 -12.06 -0.90 -3.93
C ILE A 101 -11.23 -2.10 -4.42
N ALA A 102 -10.06 -2.35 -3.81
CA ALA A 102 -9.22 -3.48 -4.16
C ALA A 102 -9.88 -4.84 -3.83
N ASP A 103 -10.60 -4.95 -2.70
CA ASP A 103 -11.32 -6.18 -2.32
C ASP A 103 -12.48 -6.49 -3.27
N LYS A 104 -13.20 -5.44 -3.71
CA LYS A 104 -14.31 -5.59 -4.66
C LYS A 104 -13.88 -6.00 -6.07
N ASN A 105 -12.65 -5.69 -6.46
CA ASN A 105 -12.18 -5.89 -7.82
C ASN A 105 -10.97 -6.82 -7.92
N GLN A 106 -11.23 -8.05 -8.35
CA GLN A 106 -10.21 -9.09 -8.51
C GLN A 106 -9.14 -8.83 -9.57
N ASN A 107 -9.35 -7.87 -10.49
CA ASN A 107 -8.34 -7.47 -11.47
C ASN A 107 -7.59 -6.19 -11.08
N HIS A 108 -7.97 -5.57 -9.96
CA HIS A 108 -7.35 -4.39 -9.37
C HIS A 108 -7.22 -3.17 -10.31
N THR A 109 -7.94 -3.16 -11.43
CA THR A 109 -7.95 -2.01 -12.37
C THR A 109 -8.63 -0.81 -11.74
N GLU A 110 -9.74 -1.03 -11.03
CA GLU A 110 -10.46 0.04 -10.33
C GLU A 110 -9.64 0.64 -9.19
N TYR A 111 -8.77 -0.16 -8.55
CA TYR A 111 -7.82 0.37 -7.58
C TYR A 111 -6.89 1.39 -8.23
N PHE A 112 -6.27 1.04 -9.36
CA PHE A 112 -5.36 1.97 -10.05
C PHE A 112 -6.07 3.20 -10.63
N GLN A 113 -7.33 3.07 -11.02
CA GLN A 113 -8.14 4.24 -11.40
C GLN A 113 -8.43 5.15 -10.20
N PHE A 114 -8.67 4.56 -9.03
CA PHE A 114 -8.84 5.33 -7.79
C PHE A 114 -7.54 5.96 -7.31
N SER A 115 -6.40 5.25 -7.37
CA SER A 115 -5.10 5.84 -7.00
C SER A 115 -4.73 6.98 -7.94
N ASP A 116 -4.90 6.83 -9.26
CA ASP A 116 -4.72 7.93 -10.22
C ASP A 116 -5.59 9.13 -9.86
N TRP A 117 -6.87 8.90 -9.56
CA TRP A 117 -7.80 9.97 -9.19
C TRP A 117 -7.38 10.68 -7.90
N ILE A 118 -7.13 9.94 -6.81
CA ILE A 118 -6.75 10.57 -5.54
C ILE A 118 -5.38 11.24 -5.64
N PHE A 119 -4.46 10.71 -6.47
CA PHE A 119 -3.19 11.36 -6.78
C PHE A 119 -3.39 12.73 -7.44
N ASP A 120 -4.39 12.89 -8.29
CA ASP A 120 -4.72 14.20 -8.86
C ASP A 120 -5.43 15.16 -7.88
N HIS A 121 -5.97 14.66 -6.77
CA HIS A 121 -6.69 15.43 -5.76
C HIS A 121 -5.97 15.49 -4.39
N GLN A 122 -4.72 15.02 -4.25
CA GLN A 122 -4.07 14.84 -2.94
C GLN A 122 -4.07 16.10 -2.08
N GLU A 123 -3.82 17.27 -2.70
CA GLU A 123 -3.79 18.55 -1.99
C GLU A 123 -5.14 18.86 -1.34
N GLU A 124 -6.26 18.51 -1.98
CA GLU A 124 -7.60 18.75 -1.44
C GLU A 124 -7.93 17.89 -0.23
N PHE A 125 -7.36 16.68 -0.18
CA PHE A 125 -7.56 15.72 0.91
C PHE A 125 -6.45 15.75 1.96
N ASN A 126 -5.38 16.52 1.74
CA ASN A 126 -4.31 16.77 2.69
C ASN A 126 -4.34 18.22 3.21
N ALA A 127 -3.57 19.13 2.62
CA ALA A 127 -3.46 20.52 3.09
C ALA A 127 -4.77 21.32 2.96
N GLY A 128 -5.58 21.02 1.94
CA GLY A 128 -6.86 21.68 1.65
C GLY A 128 -8.03 21.26 2.55
N SER A 129 -7.88 20.17 3.31
CA SER A 129 -8.94 19.61 4.17
C SER A 129 -8.63 19.71 5.67
N VAL A 130 -7.60 20.46 6.07
CA VAL A 130 -7.19 20.59 7.48
C VAL A 130 -8.30 21.10 8.41
N GLU A 131 -9.22 21.91 7.86
CA GLU A 131 -10.38 22.46 8.60
C GLU A 131 -11.58 21.51 8.59
N LEU A 132 -11.54 20.42 7.82
CA LEU A 132 -12.62 19.43 7.76
C LEU A 132 -12.49 18.43 8.91
N ASN A 133 -13.61 18.14 9.56
CA ASN A 133 -13.69 17.02 10.48
C ASN A 133 -13.86 15.68 9.73
N GLU A 134 -13.75 14.58 10.46
CA GLU A 134 -13.84 13.22 9.91
C GLU A 134 -15.11 12.99 9.05
N PRO A 135 -16.34 13.26 9.52
CA PRO A 135 -17.52 13.11 8.68
C PRO A 135 -17.49 13.94 7.38
N GLN A 136 -16.96 15.16 7.44
CA GLN A 136 -16.90 16.06 6.28
C GLN A 136 -15.93 15.57 5.22
N VAL A 137 -14.73 15.13 5.62
CA VAL A 137 -13.73 14.64 4.64
C VAL A 137 -14.18 13.31 4.02
N LYS A 138 -14.80 12.42 4.79
CA LYS A 138 -15.40 11.17 4.27
C LYS A 138 -16.49 11.46 3.25
N ALA A 139 -17.39 12.39 3.56
CA ALA A 139 -18.47 12.80 2.65
C ALA A 139 -17.93 13.45 1.37
N LYS A 140 -16.95 14.36 1.49
CA LYS A 140 -16.27 14.97 0.33
C LYS A 140 -15.61 13.91 -0.55
N LEU A 141 -14.85 12.98 0.06
CA LEU A 141 -14.17 11.91 -0.66
C LEU A 141 -15.16 11.05 -1.45
N CYS A 142 -16.24 10.60 -0.81
CA CYS A 142 -17.24 9.78 -1.49
C CYS A 142 -17.98 10.54 -2.60
N ALA A 143 -18.40 11.79 -2.35
CA ALA A 143 -19.13 12.58 -3.32
C ALA A 143 -18.30 12.87 -4.58
N GLU A 144 -17.03 13.25 -4.42
CA GLU A 144 -16.17 13.61 -5.55
C GLU A 144 -15.64 12.39 -6.28
N ALA A 145 -15.17 11.37 -5.55
CA ALA A 145 -14.67 10.14 -6.18
C ALA A 145 -15.77 9.44 -6.99
N SER A 146 -17.00 9.36 -6.47
CA SER A 146 -18.11 8.73 -7.19
C SER A 146 -18.65 9.56 -8.36
N ALA A 147 -18.43 10.89 -8.36
CA ALA A 147 -18.77 11.74 -9.50
C ALA A 147 -17.86 11.47 -10.71
N ASP A 148 -16.58 11.18 -10.45
CA ASP A 148 -15.57 10.99 -11.50
C ASP A 148 -15.32 9.50 -11.84
N LEU A 149 -15.49 8.60 -10.87
CA LEU A 149 -15.23 7.17 -11.01
C LEU A 149 -16.55 6.39 -11.08
N SER A 150 -17.00 6.08 -12.30
CA SER A 150 -18.31 5.47 -12.54
C SER A 150 -18.53 4.10 -11.90
N PHE A 151 -17.46 3.42 -11.47
CA PHE A 151 -17.55 2.14 -10.76
C PHE A 151 -17.84 2.30 -9.26
N LEU A 152 -17.63 3.50 -8.71
CA LEU A 152 -17.83 3.79 -7.29
C LEU A 152 -19.20 4.42 -7.06
N ASN A 153 -20.03 3.76 -6.26
CA ASN A 153 -21.29 4.34 -5.81
C ASN A 153 -21.08 5.18 -4.54
N GLU A 154 -21.64 6.39 -4.50
CA GLU A 154 -21.49 7.31 -3.35
C GLU A 154 -22.00 6.69 -2.04
N GLN A 155 -23.19 6.11 -2.04
CA GLN A 155 -23.79 5.53 -0.83
C GLN A 155 -22.99 4.33 -0.34
N GLU A 156 -22.51 3.51 -1.26
CA GLU A 156 -21.64 2.38 -0.93
C GLU A 156 -20.31 2.82 -0.31
N CYS A 157 -19.71 3.89 -0.83
CA CYS A 157 -18.53 4.51 -0.23
C CYS A 157 -18.81 5.03 1.19
N LEU A 158 -19.96 5.67 1.41
CA LEU A 158 -20.36 6.16 2.74
C LEU A 158 -20.60 4.99 3.71
N ASP A 159 -21.22 3.91 3.23
CA ASP A 159 -21.48 2.71 4.01
C ASP A 159 -20.19 2.00 4.40
N GLU A 160 -19.18 1.99 3.53
CA GLU A 160 -17.84 1.48 3.83
C GLU A 160 -17.24 2.21 5.05
N PHE A 161 -17.37 3.53 5.14
CA PHE A 161 -16.86 4.25 6.32
C PHE A 161 -17.61 3.98 7.63
N ASN A 162 -18.78 3.36 7.55
CA ASN A 162 -19.53 2.84 8.70
C ASN A 162 -19.21 1.36 8.99
N SER A 163 -18.54 0.66 8.06
CA SER A 163 -18.05 -0.71 8.25
C SER A 163 -16.80 -0.73 9.14
N ASN A 164 -16.74 -1.73 10.02
CA ASN A 164 -15.57 -1.95 10.86
C ASN A 164 -14.46 -2.78 10.19
N ALA A 165 -14.76 -3.47 9.07
CA ALA A 165 -13.85 -4.45 8.47
C ALA A 165 -12.58 -3.78 7.92
N HIS A 166 -12.67 -3.00 6.83
CA HIS A 166 -11.50 -2.35 6.26
C HIS A 166 -10.90 -1.28 7.18
N ASN A 167 -11.69 -0.69 8.09
CA ASN A 167 -11.13 0.15 9.15
C ASN A 167 -10.16 -0.64 10.05
N THR A 168 -10.54 -1.85 10.44
CA THR A 168 -9.70 -2.74 11.24
C THR A 168 -8.50 -3.20 10.43
N ASP A 169 -8.72 -3.65 9.20
CA ASP A 169 -7.65 -4.17 8.34
C ASP A 169 -6.62 -3.09 8.01
N ALA A 170 -7.04 -1.87 7.67
CA ALA A 170 -6.12 -0.74 7.44
C ALA A 170 -5.28 -0.43 8.70
N ARG A 171 -5.86 -0.51 9.90
CA ARG A 171 -5.10 -0.34 11.17
C ARG A 171 -4.12 -1.49 11.41
N ILE A 172 -4.47 -2.71 11.03
CA ILE A 172 -3.59 -3.88 11.17
C ILE A 172 -2.44 -3.76 10.16
N SER A 173 -2.74 -3.46 8.89
CA SER A 173 -1.76 -3.25 7.83
C SER A 173 -0.75 -2.18 8.22
N TRP A 174 -1.21 -1.03 8.73
CA TRP A 174 -0.33 0.03 9.23
C TRP A 174 0.64 -0.46 10.31
N LYS A 175 0.17 -1.27 11.27
CA LYS A 175 1.02 -1.82 12.34
C LYS A 175 2.03 -2.83 11.81
N ILE A 176 1.64 -3.64 10.82
CA ILE A 176 2.52 -4.63 10.18
C ILE A 176 3.62 -3.92 9.38
N ALA A 177 3.26 -2.92 8.58
CA ALA A 177 4.22 -2.09 7.85
C ALA A 177 5.23 -1.44 8.81
N ALA A 178 4.76 -0.82 9.89
CA ALA A 178 5.63 -0.24 10.91
C ALA A 178 6.50 -1.30 11.61
N TYR A 179 5.97 -2.50 11.85
CA TYR A 179 6.73 -3.62 12.42
C TYR A 179 7.85 -4.10 11.49
N TYR A 180 7.65 -4.03 10.17
CA TYR A 180 8.69 -4.30 9.16
C TYR A 180 9.65 -3.13 8.92
N GLY A 181 9.52 -2.05 9.69
CA GLY A 181 10.44 -0.90 9.62
C GLY A 181 10.10 0.11 8.53
N VAL A 182 8.92 -0.01 7.89
CA VAL A 182 8.44 1.00 6.95
C VAL A 182 8.22 2.32 7.69
N SER A 183 8.85 3.38 7.20
CA SER A 183 8.79 4.71 7.82
C SER A 183 8.55 5.84 6.82
N GLU A 184 8.50 5.51 5.53
CA GLU A 184 8.26 6.42 4.40
C GLU A 184 7.52 5.68 3.29
N THR A 185 6.95 6.42 2.35
CA THR A 185 6.32 5.88 1.15
C THR A 185 6.77 6.65 -0.10
N PRO A 186 6.94 5.98 -1.25
CA PRO A 186 6.84 4.54 -1.42
C PRO A 186 7.99 3.81 -0.71
N THR A 187 7.71 2.62 -0.18
CA THR A 187 8.75 1.66 0.23
C THR A 187 8.54 0.37 -0.55
N THR A 188 9.62 -0.15 -1.14
CA THR A 188 9.57 -1.40 -1.91
C THR A 188 10.41 -2.48 -1.23
N PHE A 189 9.86 -3.68 -1.13
CA PHE A 189 10.62 -4.88 -0.83
C PHE A 189 10.65 -5.79 -2.05
N LEU A 190 11.82 -6.35 -2.35
CA LEU A 190 12.01 -7.40 -3.33
C LEU A 190 12.46 -8.66 -2.59
N ASN A 191 11.65 -9.72 -2.68
CA ASN A 191 11.90 -11.00 -1.98
C ASN A 191 12.19 -10.83 -0.48
N GLY A 192 11.50 -9.89 0.18
CA GLY A 192 11.64 -9.62 1.62
C GLY A 192 12.81 -8.71 2.01
N VAL A 193 13.55 -8.16 1.04
CA VAL A 193 14.61 -7.17 1.29
C VAL A 193 14.16 -5.80 0.81
N GLN A 194 14.24 -4.79 1.68
CA GLN A 194 13.94 -3.40 1.30
C GLN A 194 14.95 -2.90 0.26
N VAL A 195 14.45 -2.26 -0.79
CA VAL A 195 15.21 -1.71 -1.91
C VAL A 195 14.71 -0.31 -2.25
N ASP A 196 15.53 0.47 -2.96
CA ASP A 196 15.11 1.78 -3.46
C ASP A 196 13.97 1.62 -4.46
N SER A 197 12.87 2.36 -4.27
CA SER A 197 11.71 2.36 -5.18
C SER A 197 12.03 3.12 -6.47
N PRO A 198 12.08 2.46 -7.65
CA PRO A 198 12.46 3.14 -8.88
C PRO A 198 11.41 4.14 -9.38
N LEU A 199 11.86 5.34 -9.79
CA LEU A 199 11.02 6.37 -10.42
C LEU A 199 10.89 6.23 -11.94
N THR A 200 11.54 5.23 -12.55
CA THR A 200 11.52 5.03 -14.00
C THR A 200 11.24 3.57 -14.34
N THR A 201 10.60 3.34 -15.48
CA THR A 201 10.35 1.97 -15.97
C THR A 201 11.65 1.19 -16.16
N GLN A 202 12.71 1.84 -16.65
CA GLN A 202 14.02 1.19 -16.78
C GLN A 202 14.59 0.79 -15.42
N GLY A 203 14.42 1.61 -14.38
CA GLY A 203 14.85 1.25 -13.02
C GLY A 203 14.11 0.03 -12.48
N TRP A 204 12.81 -0.10 -12.75
CA TRP A 204 12.03 -1.30 -12.41
C TRP A 204 12.53 -2.54 -13.15
N ILE A 205 12.86 -2.40 -14.45
CA ILE A 205 13.46 -3.47 -15.26
C ILE A 205 14.80 -3.89 -14.63
N ASP A 206 15.68 -2.95 -14.35
CA ASP A 206 17.02 -3.22 -13.81
C ASP A 206 16.95 -3.88 -12.42
N LEU A 207 15.97 -3.48 -11.60
CA LEU A 207 15.76 -4.02 -10.26
C LEU A 207 15.22 -5.47 -10.29
N VAL A 208 14.19 -5.74 -11.08
CA VAL A 208 13.38 -6.97 -10.94
C VAL A 208 13.83 -8.08 -11.90
N VAL A 209 14.18 -7.72 -13.14
CA VAL A 209 14.46 -8.69 -14.20
C VAL A 209 15.60 -9.67 -13.89
N PRO A 210 16.68 -9.28 -13.17
CA PRO A 210 17.69 -10.25 -12.75
C PRO A 210 17.14 -11.43 -11.95
N TYR A 211 16.03 -11.25 -11.22
CA TYR A 211 15.47 -12.29 -10.33
C TYR A 211 14.42 -13.18 -11.00
N VAL A 212 14.06 -12.90 -12.25
CA VAL A 212 13.04 -13.67 -13.00
C VAL A 212 13.58 -14.25 -14.31
N LYS A 213 14.85 -14.01 -14.63
CA LYS A 213 15.54 -14.67 -15.74
C LYS A 213 16.10 -16.02 -15.34
N SER A 214 15.95 -16.99 -16.25
CA SER A 214 16.25 -18.41 -16.05
C SER A 214 17.71 -18.74 -15.70
N GLU A 215 18.67 -17.83 -15.94
CA GLU A 215 20.09 -18.09 -15.70
C GLU A 215 20.53 -18.01 -14.23
N ASN A 216 19.68 -17.51 -13.31
CA ASN A 216 20.02 -17.39 -11.88
C ASN A 216 19.57 -18.58 -11.01
N THR A 217 19.18 -19.71 -11.59
CA THR A 217 18.77 -20.92 -10.85
C THR A 217 19.94 -21.78 -10.33
N SER A 218 21.12 -21.18 -10.12
CA SER A 218 22.32 -21.87 -9.62
C SER A 218 22.77 -21.31 -8.28
N SER A 219 22.10 -21.70 -7.20
CA SER A 219 22.67 -21.66 -5.84
C SER A 219 22.09 -22.77 -4.98
#